data_AF-A0A3M2ARJ8-F1
#
_entry.id   AF-A0A3M2ARJ8-F1
#
_cell.length_a   1.000
_cell.length_b   1.000
_cell.length_c   1.000
_cell.angle_alpha   90.00
_cell.angle_beta   90.00
_cell.angle_gamma   90.00
#
_symmetry.space_group_name_H-M   'P 1'
#
loop_
_entity.id
_entity.type
_entity.pdbx_description
1 polymer ?
#
loop_
_entity_poly.entity_id
_entity_poly.type
_entity_poly.pdbx_seq_one_letter_code
_entity_poly.pdbx_strand_id
1 'polypeptide(L)' 'MLLSLACAKEAGQVIFENSCKRCHGEGSPKPLSYLQQKYKGNPQAIIHMAKACPWGRRLSEMEIELVSKWIAGVK' A
#
# COMPACT_ATOMS: atom_id res chain seq x y z
N MET A 1 -29.01 16.23 -14.25
CA MET A 1 -27.99 15.16 -14.29
C MET A 1 -26.80 15.61 -13.47
N LEU A 2 -26.62 15.07 -12.26
CA LEU A 2 -25.43 15.30 -11.43
C LEU A 2 -24.51 14.08 -11.60
N LEU A 3 -23.41 14.26 -12.32
CA LEU A 3 -22.37 13.25 -12.46
C LEU A 3 -21.60 13.17 -11.14
N SER A 4 -21.91 12.16 -10.32
CA SER A 4 -21.09 11.77 -9.18
C SER A 4 -19.79 11.15 -9.68
N LEU A 5 -18.71 11.94 -9.75
CA LEU A 5 -17.36 11.42 -9.95
C LEU A 5 -16.90 10.72 -8.64
N ALA A 6 -17.37 9.50 -8.44
CA ALA A 6 -16.73 8.59 -7.49
C ALA A 6 -15.39 8.17 -8.09
N CYS A 7 -14.29 8.80 -7.67
CA CYS A 7 -12.96 8.34 -8.02
C CYS A 7 -12.78 6.95 -7.40
N ALA A 8 -12.81 5.91 -8.25
CA ALA A 8 -12.60 4.54 -7.78
C ALA A 8 -11.22 4.45 -7.11
N LYS A 9 -11.16 3.87 -5.91
CA LYS A 9 -9.89 3.64 -5.21
C LYS A 9 -9.03 2.68 -6.03
N GLU A 10 -7.73 2.97 -6.10
CA GLU A 10 -6.78 2.05 -6.72
C GLU A 10 -6.67 0.75 -5.92
N ALA A 11 -6.44 -0.38 -6.61
CA ALA A 11 -6.38 -1.69 -5.94
C ALA A 11 -5.34 -1.73 -4.80
N GLY A 12 -4.17 -1.12 -5.01
CA GLY A 12 -3.13 -1.02 -3.98
C GLY A 12 -3.58 -0.21 -2.75
N GLN A 13 -4.39 0.83 -2.93
CA GLN A 13 -4.99 1.58 -1.82
C GLN A 13 -5.91 0.70 -0.98
N VAL A 14 -6.79 -0.07 -1.64
CA VAL A 14 -7.74 -0.96 -0.97
C VAL A 14 -7.00 -2.01 -0.15
N ILE A 15 -5.95 -2.62 -0.72
CA ILE A 15 -5.11 -3.60 0.00
C ILE A 15 -4.42 -2.94 1.19
N PHE A 16 -3.87 -1.73 1.03
CA PHE A 16 -3.24 -1.01 2.14
C PHE A 16 -4.22 -0.76 3.30
N GLU A 17 -5.41 -0.27 2.99
CA GLU A 17 -6.45 0.02 3.98
C GLU A 17 -6.86 -1.23 4.78
N ASN A 18 -6.94 -2.39 4.11
CA ASN A 18 -7.37 -3.64 4.72
C ASN A 18 -6.26 -4.39 5.47
N SER A 19 -5.02 -4.33 4.96
CA SER A 19 -3.96 -5.26 5.36
C SER A 19 -2.71 -4.58 5.91
N CYS A 20 -2.57 -3.26 5.81
CA CYS A 20 -1.37 -2.54 6.25
C CYS A 20 -1.69 -1.41 7.25
N LYS A 21 -2.82 -0.73 7.06
CA LYS A 21 -3.20 0.48 7.81
C LYS A 21 -3.28 0.29 9.32
N ARG A 22 -3.60 -0.92 9.80
CA ARG A 22 -3.66 -1.17 11.25
C ARG A 22 -2.29 -1.00 11.95
N CYS A 23 -1.17 -1.19 11.25
CA CYS A 23 0.19 -0.94 11.77
C CYS A 23 0.80 0.35 11.21
N HIS A 24 0.40 0.74 9.99
CA HIS A 24 0.95 1.88 9.25
C HIS A 24 -0.05 3.05 9.15
N GLY A 25 -0.97 3.15 10.10
CA GLY A 25 -1.94 4.23 10.20
C GLY A 25 -1.36 5.51 10.78
N GLU A 26 -2.17 6.55 10.86
CA GLU A 26 -1.82 7.81 11.52
C GLU A 26 -1.38 7.57 12.97
N GLY A 27 -0.35 8.30 13.42
CA GLY A 27 0.25 8.14 14.75
C GLY A 27 1.14 6.91 14.93
N SER A 28 1.22 6.00 13.96
CA SER A 28 2.20 4.91 14.01
C SER A 28 3.62 5.46 13.84
N PRO A 29 4.68 4.75 14.28
CA PRO A 29 6.07 5.16 14.05
C PRO A 29 6.47 5.24 12.58
N LYS A 30 5.72 4.55 11.70
CA LYS A 30 5.98 4.44 10.26
C LYS A 30 4.65 4.52 9.51
N PRO A 31 3.97 5.68 9.49
CA PRO A 31 2.67 5.83 8.83
C PRO A 31 2.80 5.70 7.31
N LEU A 32 1.67 5.63 6.59
CA LEU A 32 1.65 5.60 5.12
C LEU A 32 2.54 6.67 4.49
N SER A 33 2.47 7.91 4.98
CA SER A 33 3.28 9.03 4.47
C SER A 33 4.78 8.76 4.58
N TYR A 34 5.23 8.17 5.69
CA TYR A 34 6.61 7.73 5.85
C TYR A 34 6.98 6.65 4.83
N LEU A 35 6.11 5.65 4.62
CA LEU A 35 6.38 4.58 3.66
C LEU A 35 6.49 5.14 2.23
N GLN A 36 5.55 6.01 1.84
CA GLN A 36 5.54 6.65 0.52
C GLN A 36 6.78 7.51 0.29
N GLN A 37 7.22 8.25 1.30
CA GLN A 37 8.45 9.05 1.22
C GLN A 37 9.69 8.16 1.13
N LYS A 38 9.80 7.15 2.01
CA LYS A 38 10.99 6.29 2.11
C LYS A 38 11.20 5.42 0.87
N TYR A 39 10.12 4.92 0.28
CA TYR A 39 10.17 3.94 -0.81
C TYR A 39 9.72 4.51 -2.16
N LYS A 40 9.68 5.83 -2.30
CA LYS A 40 9.32 6.51 -3.55
C LYS A 40 10.13 5.96 -4.72
N GLY A 41 9.45 5.46 -5.74
CA GLY A 41 10.07 4.87 -6.93
C GLY A 41 10.72 3.49 -6.74
N ASN A 42 10.64 2.88 -5.54
CA ASN A 42 11.26 1.59 -5.24
C ASN A 42 10.26 0.56 -4.67
N PRO A 43 9.37 0.01 -5.51
CA PRO A 43 8.41 -1.00 -5.08
C PRO A 43 9.06 -2.31 -4.64
N GLN A 44 10.23 -2.66 -5.18
CA GLN A 44 10.91 -3.93 -4.87
C GLN A 44 11.34 -4.03 -3.40
N ALA A 45 11.76 -2.91 -2.81
CA ALA A 45 12.05 -2.85 -1.37
C ALA A 45 10.81 -3.14 -0.50
N ILE A 46 9.63 -2.70 -0.95
CA ILE A 46 8.37 -2.95 -0.24
C ILE A 46 7.94 -4.40 -0.42
N ILE A 47 8.07 -4.98 -1.63
CA ILE A 47 7.75 -6.38 -1.91
C ILE A 47 8.55 -7.30 -0.97
N HIS A 48 9.86 -7.07 -0.86
CA HIS A 48 10.72 -7.86 0.01
C HIS A 48 10.28 -7.76 1.49
N MET A 49 9.98 -6.55 1.96
CA MET A 49 9.53 -6.31 3.33
C MET A 49 8.13 -6.90 3.61
N ALA A 50 7.21 -6.79 2.66
CA ALA A 50 5.84 -7.29 2.78
C ALA A 50 5.82 -8.81 2.97
N LYS A 51 6.70 -9.55 2.28
CA LYS A 51 6.87 -10.99 2.46
C LYS A 51 7.34 -11.40 3.86
N ALA A 52 8.05 -10.52 4.57
CA ALA A 52 8.44 -10.75 5.96
C ALA A 52 7.35 -10.33 6.97
N CYS A 53 6.50 -9.37 6.59
CA CYS A 53 5.43 -8.84 7.45
C CYS A 53 4.39 -9.91 7.82
N PRO A 54 3.94 -10.01 9.08
CA PRO A 54 2.91 -10.98 9.48
C PRO A 54 1.62 -10.90 8.65
N TRP A 55 1.22 -9.71 8.21
CA TRP A 55 0.03 -9.53 7.36
C TRP A 55 0.32 -9.62 5.88
N GLY A 56 1.50 -9.18 5.44
CA GLY A 56 1.91 -9.34 4.04
C GLY A 56 2.06 -10.81 3.64
N ARG A 57 2.42 -11.70 4.57
CA ARG A 57 2.46 -13.16 4.37
C ARG A 57 1.11 -13.80 4.01
N ARG A 58 -0.01 -13.12 4.24
CA ARG A 58 -1.36 -13.61 3.90
C ARG A 58 -1.85 -13.09 2.55
N LEU A 59 -1.11 -12.19 1.92
CA LEU A 59 -1.41 -11.65 0.61
C LEU A 59 -0.78 -12.53 -0.47
N SER A 60 -1.45 -12.64 -1.61
CA SER A 60 -0.87 -13.22 -2.82
C SER A 60 0.27 -12.33 -3.35
N GLU A 61 1.12 -12.91 -4.21
CA GLU A 61 2.21 -12.17 -4.86
C GLU A 61 1.68 -10.95 -5.65
N MET A 62 0.53 -11.09 -6.31
CA MET A 62 -0.11 -10.00 -7.05
C MET A 62 -0.58 -8.88 -6.11
N GLU A 63 -1.19 -9.21 -4.97
CA GLU A 63 -1.62 -8.20 -4.00
C GLU A 63 -0.43 -7.47 -3.39
N ILE A 64 0.66 -8.19 -3.09
CA ILE A 64 1.92 -7.61 -2.63
C ILE A 64 2.47 -6.65 -3.69
N GLU A 65 2.46 -7.02 -4.97
CA GLU A 65 2.92 -6.17 -6.05
C GLU A 65 2.07 -4.89 -6.17
N LEU A 66 0.74 -5.03 -6.18
CA LEU A 66 -0.20 -3.91 -6.33
C LEU A 66 -0.05 -2.89 -5.19
N VAL A 67 -0.01 -3.35 -3.94
CA VAL A 67 0.17 -2.44 -2.79
C VAL A 67 1.56 -1.81 -2.79
N SER A 68 2.59 -2.54 -3.22
CA SER A 68 3.97 -2.04 -3.26
C SER A 68 4.15 -0.95 -4.32
N LYS A 69 3.62 -1.16 -5.52
CA LYS A 69 3.61 -0.15 -6.60
C LYS A 69 2.86 1.10 -6.18
N TRP A 70 1.68 0.94 -5.58
CA TRP A 70 0.87 2.04 -5.09
C TRP A 70 1.58 2.86 -4.00
N ILE A 71 2.16 2.22 -2.97
CA ILE A 71 2.94 2.92 -1.93
C ILE A 71 4.15 3.64 -2.55
N ALA A 72 4.85 3.01 -3.50
CA ALA A 72 6.01 3.62 -4.14
C ALA A 72 5.66 4.75 -5.13
N GLY A 73 4.38 4.92 -5.49
CA GLY A 73 3.93 5.88 -6.49
C GLY A 73 4.33 5.51 -7.92
N VAL A 74 4.46 4.21 -8.19
CA VAL A 74 4.80 3.66 -9.52
C VAL A 74 3.55 3.00 -10.09
N LYS A 75 3.26 3.23 -11.38
CA LYS A 75 2.12 2.62 -12.09
C LYS A 75 2.47 1.21 -12.55
#